data_AF-A0A0F9DNN5-F1
#
_entry.id   AF-A0A0F9DNN5-F1
#
_cell.length_a   1.000
_cell.length_b   1.000
_cell.length_c   1.000
_cell.angle_alpha   90.00
_cell.angle_beta   90.00
_cell.angle_gamma   90.00
#
_symmetry.space_group_name_H-M   'P 1'
#
loop_
_entity.id
_entity.type
_entity.pdbx_description
1 polymer ?
#
loop_
_entity_poly.entity_id
_entity_poly.type
_entity_poly.pdbx_seq_one_letter_code
_entity_poly.pdbx_strand_id
1 'polypeptide(L)' 'ERILQFHRLVLLMNVDQVQTEREIAQLKKFGLDMGLRPTAIDQVLSVMHKYPDKVVPPQVLINIFKSHYN' A
#
# COMPACT_ATOMS: atom_id res chain seq x y z
N GLU A 1 -13.84 -1.73 -4.01
CA GLU A 1 -13.68 -0.67 -2.98
C GLU A 1 -12.46 -0.84 -2.07
N ARG A 2 -12.23 -1.99 -1.42
CA ARG A 2 -11.08 -2.21 -0.50
C ARG A 2 -9.70 -1.72 -1.01
N ILE A 3 -9.39 -1.93 -2.30
CA ILE A 3 -8.14 -1.47 -2.92
C ILE A 3 -8.01 0.06 -2.88
N LEU A 4 -9.10 0.77 -3.18
CA LEU A 4 -9.13 2.23 -3.15
C LEU A 4 -8.98 2.76 -1.72
N GLN A 5 -9.58 2.08 -0.73
CA GLN A 5 -9.42 2.45 0.67
C GLN A 5 -7.98 2.22 1.14
N PHE A 6 -7.36 1.11 0.77
CA PHE A 6 -5.95 0.86 1.06
C PHE A 6 -5.02 1.90 0.42
N HIS A 7 -5.30 2.32 -0.82
CA HIS A 7 -4.57 3.42 -1.46
C HIS A 7 -4.64 4.73 -0.65
N ARG A 8 -5.82 5.09 -0.13
CA ARG A 8 -5.97 6.27 0.73
C ARG A 8 -5.14 6.16 2.02
N LEU A 9 -5.05 4.97 2.61
CA LEU A 9 -4.21 4.74 3.79
C LEU A 9 -2.71 4.87 3.47
N VAL A 10 -2.27 4.36 2.32
CA VAL A 10 -0.89 4.55 1.84
C VAL A 10 -0.57 6.04 1.65
N LEU A 11 -1.49 6.80 1.05
CA LEU A 11 -1.32 8.25 0.88
C LEU A 11 -1.26 8.96 2.23
N LEU A 12 -2.14 8.60 3.17
CA LEU A 12 -2.19 9.18 4.51
C LEU A 12 -0.90 8.95 5.29
N MET A 13 -0.33 7.74 5.20
CA MET A 13 0.95 7.38 5.82
C MET A 13 2.14 8.18 5.24
N ASN A 14 2.03 8.72 4.03
CA ASN A 14 3.14 9.42 3.36
C ASN A 14 3.05 10.96 3.46
N VAL A 15 2.07 11.51 4.19
CA VAL A 15 1.83 12.97 4.27
C VAL A 15 3.03 13.72 4.86
N ASP A 16 3.69 13.16 5.86
CA ASP A 16 4.85 13.74 6.54
C ASP A 16 6.20 13.25 5.97
N GLN A 17 6.16 12.45 4.90
CA GLN A 17 7.31 11.82 4.21
C GLN A 17 8.16 10.86 5.07
N VAL A 18 7.79 10.64 6.33
CA VAL A 18 8.46 9.73 7.27
C VAL A 18 7.59 8.49 7.43
N GLN A 19 8.17 7.29 7.31
CA GLN A 19 7.43 6.06 7.61
C GLN A 19 8.15 5.36 8.74
N THR A 20 7.49 5.30 9.90
CA THR A 20 7.97 4.51 11.03
C THR A 20 7.57 3.05 10.85
N GLU A 21 8.33 2.14 11.45
CA GLU A 21 8.00 0.71 11.45
C GLU A 21 6.60 0.43 12.01
N ARG A 22 6.17 1.25 12.97
CA ARG A 22 4.84 1.18 13.58
C ARG A 22 3.73 1.48 12.57
N GLU A 23 3.90 2.52 11.74
CA GLU A 23 2.93 2.88 10.71
C GLU A 23 2.86 1.83 9.61
N ILE A 24 4.01 1.31 9.19
CA ILE A 24 4.09 0.21 8.23
C ILE A 24 3.36 -1.02 8.79
N ALA A 25 3.59 -1.37 10.06
CA ALA A 25 2.92 -2.50 10.71
C ALA A 25 1.40 -2.30 10.81
N GLN A 26 0.94 -1.08 11.14
CA GLN A 26 -0.48 -0.76 11.16
C GLN A 26 -1.13 -0.81 9.79
N LEU A 27 -0.46 -0.26 8.76
CA LEU A 27 -0.94 -0.32 7.38
C LEU A 27 -1.07 -1.77 6.89
N LYS A 28 -0.08 -2.62 7.19
CA LYS A 28 -0.15 -4.05 6.90
C LYS A 28 -1.35 -4.70 7.58
N LYS A 29 -1.55 -4.44 8.87
CA LYS A 29 -2.70 -4.95 9.62
C LYS A 29 -4.03 -4.53 8.98
N PHE A 30 -4.20 -3.25 8.67
CA PHE A 30 -5.41 -2.77 8.00
C PHE A 30 -5.62 -3.41 6.63
N GLY A 31 -4.55 -3.60 5.85
CA GLY A 31 -4.65 -4.30 4.57
C GLY A 31 -5.13 -5.75 4.72
N LEU A 32 -4.63 -6.46 5.74
CA LEU A 32 -5.08 -7.83 6.05
C LEU A 32 -6.54 -7.85 6.49
N ASP A 33 -6.94 -6.94 7.39
CA ASP A 33 -8.32 -6.80 7.88
C ASP A 33 -9.29 -6.44 6.73
N MET A 34 -8.81 -5.75 5.69
CA MET A 34 -9.55 -5.48 4.44
C MET A 34 -9.65 -6.68 3.48
N GLY A 35 -9.05 -7.82 3.81
CA GLY A 35 -9.00 -9.01 2.97
C GLY A 35 -8.02 -8.88 1.78
N LEU A 36 -6.99 -8.05 1.91
CA LEU A 36 -5.94 -7.95 0.90
C LEU A 36 -4.86 -9.01 1.15
N ARG A 37 -4.31 -9.55 0.06
CA ARG A 37 -3.24 -10.54 0.14
C ARG A 37 -1.97 -9.93 0.76
N PRO A 38 -1.31 -10.60 1.72
CA PRO A 38 -0.06 -10.12 2.32
C PRO A 38 1.01 -9.80 1.26
N THR A 39 1.15 -10.66 0.26
CA THR A 39 2.11 -10.49 -0.85
C THR A 39 1.87 -9.22 -1.66
N ALA A 40 0.60 -8.84 -1.89
CA ALA A 40 0.25 -7.63 -2.60
C ALA A 40 0.55 -6.38 -1.76
N ILE A 41 0.29 -6.43 -0.46
CA ILE A 41 0.60 -5.35 0.50
C ILE A 41 2.12 -5.10 0.54
N ASP A 42 2.91 -6.17 0.70
CA ASP A 42 4.37 -6.09 0.74
C ASP A 42 4.95 -5.56 -0.58
N GLN A 43 4.35 -5.95 -1.71
CA GLN A 43 4.77 -5.45 -3.02
C GLN A 43 4.47 -3.95 -3.18
N VAL A 44 3.32 -3.46 -2.69
CA VAL A 44 3.02 -2.01 -2.69
C VAL A 44 4.07 -1.27 -1.86
N LEU A 45 4.37 -1.74 -0.64
CA LEU A 45 5.38 -1.14 0.22
C LEU A 45 6.78 -1.15 -0.41
N SER A 46 7.17 -2.23 -1.09
CA SER A 46 8.45 -2.29 -1.80
C SER A 46 8.51 -1.31 -2.98
N VAL A 47 7.44 -1.25 -3.77
CA VAL A 47 7.34 -0.34 -4.93
C VAL A 47 7.27 1.12 -4.50
N MET A 48 6.70 1.40 -3.34
CA MET A 48 6.63 2.74 -2.74
C MET A 48 8.01 3.40 -2.62
N HIS A 49 9.03 2.65 -2.21
CA HIS A 49 10.40 3.14 -2.06
C HIS A 49 11.09 3.50 -3.39
N LYS A 50 10.46 3.17 -4.54
CA LYS A 50 10.96 3.51 -5.88
C LYS A 50 10.47 4.88 -6.38
N TYR A 51 9.56 5.53 -5.66
CA TYR A 51 9.05 6.85 -6.02
C TYR A 51 9.70 7.92 -5.14
N PRO A 52 10.07 9.09 -5.71
CA PRO A 52 10.75 10.16 -4.97
C PRO A 52 9.95 10.65 -3.76
N ASP A 53 8.63 10.80 -3.90
CA ASP A 53 7.73 11.20 -2.81
C ASP A 53 7.08 10.01 -2.09
N LYS A 54 7.51 8.79 -2.40
CA LYS A 54 6.91 7.54 -1.92
C LYS A 54 5.42 7.42 -2.29
N VAL A 55 4.90 8.27 -3.17
CA VAL A 55 3.52 8.20 -3.66
C VAL A 55 3.43 7.19 -4.79
N VAL A 56 2.71 6.10 -4.55
CA VAL A 56 2.43 5.09 -5.58
C VAL A 56 1.27 5.56 -6.46
N PRO A 57 1.43 5.63 -7.79
CA PRO A 57 0.34 5.95 -8.71
C PRO A 57 -0.80 4.93 -8.61
N PRO A 58 -2.07 5.37 -8.70
CA PRO A 58 -3.23 4.47 -8.61
C PRO A 58 -3.17 3.28 -9.59
N GLN A 59 -2.68 3.53 -10.81
CA GLN A 59 -2.56 2.51 -11.86
C GLN A 59 -1.62 1.37 -11.46
N VAL A 60 -0.51 1.70 -10.80
CA VAL A 60 0.49 0.72 -10.34
C VAL A 60 -0.10 -0.14 -9.23
N LEU A 61 -0.83 0.49 -8.32
CA LEU A 61 -1.54 -0.17 -7.23
C LEU A 61 -2.60 -1.16 -7.75
N ILE A 62 -3.40 -0.74 -8.73
CA ILE A 62 -4.39 -1.60 -9.40
C ILE A 62 -3.69 -2.79 -10.07
N ASN A 63 -2.57 -2.56 -10.76
CA ASN A 63 -1.83 -3.62 -11.45
C ASN A 63 -1.27 -4.66 -10.47
N ILE A 64 -0.69 -4.21 -9.34
CA ILE A 64 -0.20 -5.11 -8.28
C ILE A 64 -1.36 -5.96 -7.76
N PHE A 65 -2.49 -5.35 -7.40
CA PHE A 65 -3.60 -6.15 -6.89
C PHE A 65 -4.14 -7.11 -7.94
N LYS A 66 -4.33 -6.68 -9.20
CA LYS A 66 -4.79 -7.54 -10.29
C LYS A 66 -3.88 -8.75 -10.51
N SER A 67 -2.56 -8.60 -10.48
CA SER A 67 -1.63 -9.73 -10.67
C SER A 67 -1.75 -10.79 -9.57
N HIS A 68 -2.19 -10.39 -8.38
CA HIS A 68 -2.45 -11.33 -7.30
C HIS A 68 -3.87 -11.91 -7.37
N TYR A 69 -4.83 -11.36 -8.14
CA TYR A 69 -6.23 -11.83 -8.23
C TYR A 69 -6.53 -13.06 -9.08
N ASN A 70 -5.51 -13.74 -9.60
CA ASN A 70 -5.68 -15.03 -10.28
C ASN A 70 -6.20 -16.12 -9.34
#